data_AF-A0A0F9E5S3-F1
#
_entry.id   AF-A0A0F9E5S3-F1
#
_cell.length_a   1.000
_cell.length_b   1.000
_cell.length_c   1.000
_cell.angle_alpha   90.00
_cell.angle_beta   90.00
_cell.angle_gamma   90.00
#
_symmetry.space_group_name_H-M   'P 1'
#
loop_
_entity.id
_entity.type
_entity.pdbx_description
1 polymer ?
#
loop_
_entity_poly.entity_id
_entity_poly.type
_entity_poly.pdbx_seq_one_letter_code
_entity_poly.pdbx_strand_id
1 'polypeptide(L)'
;MRLYHWTNSGNVQSILEHGLIPNRLGIVYLTPSPDKWTAHMNNTCLTVETENITLTSFEDCSKWEVLCWGHVPAKNIKVTPVCPRCDGRRVVKYGVPIADKKRKCPKCKGTGLNDKEVSNGR
;
A
#
# COMPACT_ATOMS: atom_id res chain seq x y z
N MET A 1 -3.77 -10.98 -10.64
CA MET A 1 -4.79 -10.31 -9.78
C MET A 1 -4.11 -9.21 -8.98
N ARG A 2 -4.86 -8.34 -8.29
CA ARG A 2 -4.26 -7.32 -7.42
C ARG A 2 -4.34 -7.76 -5.96
N LEU A 3 -3.20 -7.80 -5.28
CA LEU A 3 -3.09 -8.06 -3.85
C LEU A 3 -2.33 -6.92 -3.16
N TYR A 4 -2.22 -6.99 -1.84
CA TYR A 4 -1.62 -5.94 -1.02
C TYR A 4 -0.57 -6.51 -0.07
N HIS A 5 0.49 -5.75 0.16
CA HIS A 5 1.52 -6.05 1.15
C HIS A 5 1.66 -4.87 2.10
N TRP A 6 1.62 -5.12 3.40
CA TRP A 6 1.88 -4.09 4.40
C TRP A 6 3.30 -4.22 4.91
N THR A 7 4.01 -3.09 4.97
CA THR A 7 5.39 -3.02 5.42
C THR A 7 5.61 -1.75 6.23
N ASN A 8 6.66 -1.70 7.05
CA ASN A 8 7.12 -0.46 7.65
C ASN A 8 7.52 0.55 6.55
N SER A 9 7.23 1.84 6.78
CA SER A 9 7.61 2.93 5.87
C SER A 9 9.11 2.96 5.55
N GLY A 10 9.99 2.57 6.47
CA GLY A 10 11.44 2.51 6.25
C GLY A 10 11.89 1.51 5.19
N ASN A 11 11.08 0.48 4.91
CA ASN A 11 11.41 -0.56 3.93
C ASN A 11 10.93 -0.21 2.51
N VAL A 12 10.09 0.82 2.36
CA VAL A 12 9.39 1.10 1.10
C VAL A 12 10.38 1.33 -0.03
N GLN A 13 11.43 2.14 0.20
CA GLN A 13 12.42 2.44 -0.82
C GLN A 13 13.12 1.18 -1.32
N SER A 14 13.62 0.35 -0.39
CA SER A 14 14.28 -0.92 -0.71
C SER A 14 13.37 -1.88 -1.49
N ILE A 15 12.08 -1.96 -1.10
CA ILE A 15 11.10 -2.81 -1.81
C ILE A 15 10.80 -2.28 -3.22
N LEU A 16 10.73 -0.96 -3.39
CA LEU A 16 10.52 -0.34 -4.71
C LEU A 16 11.74 -0.45 -5.63
N GLU A 17 12.94 -0.66 -5.07
CA GLU A 17 14.17 -0.86 -5.82
C GLU A 17 14.41 -2.34 -6.15
N HIS A 18 14.22 -3.23 -5.18
CA HIS A 18 14.62 -4.64 -5.29
C HIS A 18 13.45 -5.62 -5.39
N GLY A 19 12.23 -5.19 -5.07
CA GLY A 19 11.06 -6.04 -4.99
C GLY A 19 10.82 -6.67 -3.62
N LEU A 20 9.82 -7.53 -3.51
CA LEU A 20 9.57 -8.30 -2.29
C LEU A 20 10.36 -9.60 -2.33
N ILE A 21 11.29 -9.72 -1.38
CA ILE A 21 12.11 -10.90 -1.19
C ILE A 21 11.35 -11.88 -0.29
N PRO A 22 11.21 -13.16 -0.68
CA PRO A 22 10.54 -14.15 0.14
C PRO A 22 11.30 -14.40 1.45
N ASN A 23 10.56 -14.85 2.46
CA ASN A 23 11.13 -15.30 3.72
C ASN A 23 11.94 -16.61 3.55
N ARG A 24 12.46 -17.16 4.65
CA ARG A 24 13.23 -18.42 4.65
C ARG A 24 12.48 -19.64 4.09
N LEU A 25 11.14 -19.59 4.04
CA LEU A 25 10.29 -20.63 3.46
C LEU A 25 10.01 -20.40 1.97
N GLY A 26 10.52 -19.33 1.37
CA GLY A 26 10.24 -19.00 -0.03
C GLY A 26 8.93 -18.23 -0.23
N ILE A 27 8.35 -17.66 0.83
CA ILE A 27 6.99 -17.07 0.82
C ILE A 27 7.02 -15.56 1.03
N VAL A 28 6.19 -14.85 0.25
CA VAL A 28 5.77 -13.47 0.47
C VAL A 28 4.29 -13.47 0.88
N TYR A 29 3.99 -12.85 2.02
CA TYR A 29 2.62 -12.71 2.52
C TYR A 29 1.92 -11.52 1.87
N LEU A 30 0.79 -11.80 1.23
CA LEU A 30 -0.08 -10.82 0.59
C LEU A 30 -1.49 -10.92 1.15
N THR A 31 -2.28 -9.86 1.01
CA THR A 31 -3.69 -9.84 1.41
C THR A 31 -4.57 -9.38 0.25
N PRO A 32 -5.80 -9.92 0.09
CA PRO A 32 -6.73 -9.45 -0.93
C PRO A 32 -7.38 -8.09 -0.59
N SER A 33 -7.25 -7.62 0.65
CA SER A 33 -7.90 -6.39 1.12
C SER A 33 -6.91 -5.48 1.84
N PRO A 34 -6.79 -4.19 1.46
CA PRO A 34 -5.94 -3.26 2.18
C PRO A 34 -6.50 -2.98 3.58
N ASP A 35 -7.82 -3.02 3.76
CA ASP A 35 -8.51 -2.52 4.97
C ASP A 35 -8.29 -3.37 6.25
N LYS A 36 -7.60 -4.52 6.17
CA LYS A 36 -7.58 -5.52 7.26
C LYS A 36 -6.35 -5.47 8.17
N TRP A 37 -5.36 -4.61 7.91
CA TRP A 37 -4.09 -4.59 8.65
C TRP A 37 -3.62 -3.18 9.07
N THR A 38 -4.56 -2.25 9.21
CA THR A 38 -4.31 -0.84 9.59
C THR A 38 -4.05 -0.64 11.10
N ALA A 39 -4.08 -1.69 11.92
CA ALA A 39 -4.02 -1.55 13.39
C ALA A 39 -2.63 -1.20 13.96
N HIS A 40 -1.57 -1.21 13.16
CA HIS A 40 -0.22 -0.87 13.63
C HIS A 40 0.28 0.41 12.97
N MET A 41 0.45 1.45 13.78
CA MET A 41 0.95 2.76 13.34
C MET A 41 2.35 2.60 12.69
N ASN A 42 2.57 3.29 11.57
CA ASN A 42 3.76 3.29 10.70
C ASN A 42 3.86 2.23 9.59
N ASN A 43 2.75 1.58 9.24
CA ASN A 43 2.71 0.68 8.09
C ASN A 43 2.27 1.41 6.80
N THR A 44 2.98 1.16 5.71
CA THR A 44 2.65 1.57 4.34
C THR A 44 2.06 0.36 3.61
N CYS A 45 0.93 0.58 2.91
CA CYS A 45 0.34 -0.42 2.04
C CYS A 45 0.95 -0.33 0.64
N LEU A 46 1.40 -1.47 0.11
CA LEU A 46 1.86 -1.64 -1.26
C LEU A 46 0.82 -2.46 -2.03
N THR A 47 0.53 -2.05 -3.24
CA THR A 47 -0.22 -2.79 -4.25
C THR A 47 0.76 -3.69 -4.99
N VAL A 48 0.40 -4.96 -5.13
CA VAL A 48 1.18 -5.97 -5.84
C VAL A 48 0.35 -6.53 -6.98
N GLU A 49 0.85 -6.38 -8.21
CA GLU A 49 0.28 -7.00 -9.40
C GLU A 49 0.87 -8.42 -9.53
N THR A 50 0.01 -9.44 -9.48
CA THR A 50 0.43 -10.85 -9.39
C THR A 50 0.25 -11.64 -10.68
N GLU A 51 0.24 -10.96 -11.82
CA GLU A 51 0.22 -11.62 -13.12
C GLU A 51 1.48 -12.49 -13.25
N ASN A 52 1.30 -13.79 -13.56
CA ASN A 52 2.36 -14.80 -13.66
C ASN A 52 3.10 -15.14 -12.35
N ILE A 53 2.47 -14.96 -11.21
CA ILE A 53 3.00 -15.34 -9.90
C ILE A 53 2.23 -16.55 -9.35
N THR A 54 2.93 -17.55 -8.83
CA THR A 54 2.31 -18.71 -8.17
C THR A 54 1.75 -18.30 -6.82
N LEU A 55 0.43 -18.42 -6.69
CA LEU A 55 -0.32 -18.07 -5.48
C LEU A 55 -0.98 -19.30 -4.88
N THR A 56 -0.97 -19.38 -3.55
CA THR A 56 -1.75 -20.36 -2.79
C THR A 56 -2.45 -19.68 -1.63
N SER A 57 -3.59 -20.20 -1.22
CA SER A 57 -4.29 -19.78 0.00
C SER A 57 -4.93 -20.98 0.66
N PHE A 58 -4.90 -21.05 1.98
CA PHE A 58 -5.78 -21.96 2.71
C PHE A 58 -7.22 -21.49 2.57
N GLU A 59 -8.16 -22.42 2.40
CA GLU A 59 -9.57 -22.13 2.12
C GLU A 59 -10.17 -21.17 3.17
N ASP A 60 -9.88 -21.45 4.44
CA ASP A 60 -10.32 -20.66 5.60
C ASP A 60 -9.65 -19.27 5.68
N CYS A 61 -8.48 -19.12 5.07
CA CYS A 61 -7.66 -17.91 5.16
C CYS A 61 -7.73 -17.01 3.91
N SER A 62 -8.32 -17.49 2.82
CA SER A 62 -8.34 -16.84 1.49
C SER A 62 -8.83 -15.38 1.48
N LYS A 63 -9.66 -14.99 2.46
CA LYS A 63 -10.18 -13.61 2.62
C LYS A 63 -9.21 -12.66 3.34
N TRP A 64 -8.13 -13.17 3.90
CA TRP A 64 -7.21 -12.45 4.79
C TRP A 64 -5.77 -12.55 4.30
N GLU A 65 -5.37 -13.73 3.83
CA GLU A 65 -3.99 -14.06 3.50
C GLU A 65 -3.91 -14.89 2.21
N VAL A 66 -2.97 -14.51 1.35
CA VAL A 66 -2.57 -15.22 0.15
C VAL A 66 -1.06 -15.33 0.17
N LEU A 67 -0.56 -16.54 -0.02
CA LEU A 67 0.87 -16.84 -0.05
C LEU A 67 1.36 -16.75 -1.49
N CYS A 68 2.34 -15.89 -1.72
CA CYS A 68 3.06 -15.76 -2.97
C CYS A 68 4.37 -16.53 -2.87
N TRP A 69 4.60 -17.47 -3.79
CA TRP A 69 5.83 -18.26 -3.82
C TRP A 69 6.87 -17.59 -4.71
N GLY A 70 8.03 -17.30 -4.14
CA GLY A 70 9.15 -16.69 -4.84
C GLY A 70 9.18 -15.16 -4.77
N HIS A 71 10.07 -14.58 -5.58
CA HIS A 71 10.34 -13.15 -5.62
C HIS A 71 9.27 -12.38 -6.39
N VAL A 72 8.86 -11.22 -5.84
CA VAL A 72 8.01 -10.27 -6.57
C VAL A 72 8.88 -9.14 -7.08
N PRO A 73 8.99 -8.94 -8.41
CA PRO A 73 9.85 -7.90 -8.95
C PRO A 73 9.30 -6.50 -8.66
N ALA A 74 10.19 -5.54 -8.43
CA ALA A 74 9.87 -4.13 -8.15
C ALA A 74 8.85 -3.53 -9.13
N LYS A 75 8.94 -3.87 -10.42
CA LYS A 75 8.02 -3.39 -11.47
C LYS A 75 6.54 -3.73 -11.22
N ASN A 76 6.26 -4.76 -10.43
CA ASN A 76 4.91 -5.21 -10.08
C ASN A 76 4.38 -4.53 -8.81
N ILE A 77 5.18 -3.70 -8.14
CA ILE A 77 4.88 -3.15 -6.83
C ILE A 77 4.69 -1.64 -6.94
N LYS A 78 3.63 -1.14 -6.31
CA LYS A 78 3.33 0.30 -6.26
C LYS A 78 2.84 0.67 -4.86
N VAL A 79 3.11 1.87 -4.39
CA VAL A 79 2.52 2.33 -3.13
C VAL A 79 1.00 2.52 -3.31
N THR A 80 0.21 1.90 -2.43
CA THR A 80 -1.24 2.06 -2.40
C THR A 80 -1.58 3.41 -1.79
N PRO A 81 -2.35 4.29 -2.46
CA PRO A 81 -2.76 5.57 -1.90
C PRO A 81 -3.84 5.37 -0.81
N VAL A 82 -3.45 5.45 0.46
CA VAL A 82 -4.35 5.37 1.63
C VAL A 82 -4.65 6.77 2.16
N CYS A 83 -5.91 7.06 2.49
CA CYS A 83 -6.30 8.31 3.13
C CYS A 83 -6.06 8.21 4.65
N PRO A 84 -5.27 9.12 5.27
CA PRO A 84 -4.90 9.03 6.68
C PRO A 84 -6.00 9.44 7.68
N ARG A 85 -7.17 9.89 7.21
CA ARG A 85 -8.29 10.32 8.08
C ARG A 85 -9.40 9.28 8.26
N CYS A 86 -9.53 8.33 7.34
CA CYS A 86 -10.63 7.35 7.41
C CYS A 86 -10.18 5.91 7.18
N ASP A 87 -8.87 5.65 7.26
CA ASP A 87 -8.25 4.33 7.17
C ASP A 87 -8.83 3.41 6.08
N GLY A 88 -9.23 3.98 4.95
CA GLY A 88 -9.93 3.17 3.94
C GLY A 88 -10.83 3.98 3.04
N ARG A 89 -10.20 4.50 1.97
CA ARG A 89 -10.64 4.46 0.56
C ARG A 89 -10.06 5.66 -0.18
N ARG A 90 -9.16 5.33 -1.12
CA ARG A 90 -8.51 6.17 -2.16
C ARG A 90 -8.37 7.65 -1.82
N VAL A 91 -7.13 8.13 -1.62
CA VAL A 91 -6.61 9.38 -2.22
C VAL A 91 -5.13 9.67 -1.87
N VAL A 92 -4.35 9.84 -2.95
CA VAL A 92 -3.06 10.53 -3.22
C VAL A 92 -1.80 10.23 -2.38
N LYS A 93 -0.82 9.76 -3.16
CA LYS A 93 0.65 9.65 -3.04
C LYS A 93 1.35 10.47 -1.93
N TYR A 94 2.26 9.81 -1.23
CA TYR A 94 3.48 10.42 -0.70
C TYR A 94 4.71 9.86 -1.42
N GLY A 95 5.65 10.75 -1.74
CA GLY A 95 6.97 10.44 -2.30
C GLY A 95 7.35 11.18 -3.59
N VAL A 96 6.43 11.89 -4.25
CA VAL A 96 6.73 12.74 -5.42
C VAL A 96 5.96 14.06 -5.30
N PRO A 97 6.56 15.23 -5.54
CA PRO A 97 5.83 16.50 -5.56
C PRO A 97 4.75 16.43 -6.64
N ILE A 98 3.47 16.45 -6.25
CA ILE A 98 2.36 16.50 -7.21
C ILE A 98 1.88 17.94 -7.29
N ALA A 99 2.15 18.59 -8.42
CA ALA A 99 1.59 19.87 -8.81
C ALA A 99 0.07 19.82 -9.13
N ASP A 100 -0.58 18.67 -8.97
CA ASP A 100 -1.98 18.47 -9.37
C ASP A 100 -2.96 18.47 -8.18
N LYS A 101 -3.59 19.63 -7.99
CA LYS A 101 -4.59 19.99 -6.96
C LYS A 101 -5.93 19.22 -6.99
N LYS A 102 -6.05 18.05 -7.65
CA LYS A 102 -7.37 17.53 -8.09
C LYS A 102 -7.84 16.17 -7.53
N ARG A 103 -7.36 15.69 -6.39
CA ARG A 103 -7.88 14.41 -5.83
C ARG A 103 -8.18 14.55 -4.33
N LYS A 104 -9.48 14.49 -3.99
CA LYS A 104 -10.04 14.59 -2.62
C LYS A 104 -10.57 13.22 -2.20
N CYS A 105 -10.40 12.84 -0.93
CA CYS A 105 -11.02 11.62 -0.40
C CYS A 105 -12.55 11.77 -0.42
N PRO A 106 -13.30 10.88 -1.11
CA PRO A 106 -14.75 11.01 -1.25
C PRO A 106 -15.49 10.85 0.09
N LYS A 107 -14.90 10.13 1.05
CA LYS A 107 -15.49 9.89 2.39
C LYS A 107 -15.21 11.06 3.36
N CYS A 108 -13.99 11.59 3.35
CA CYS A 108 -13.60 12.66 4.27
C CYS A 108 -13.95 14.06 3.77
N LYS A 109 -14.42 14.22 2.52
CA LYS A 109 -14.66 15.51 1.84
C LYS A 109 -13.52 16.54 2.03
N GLY A 110 -12.29 16.07 2.26
CA GLY A 110 -11.14 16.88 2.69
C GLY A 110 -9.96 16.75 1.73
N THR A 111 -9.36 17.90 1.47
CA THR A 111 -8.17 18.19 0.66
C THR A 111 -6.96 17.42 1.16
N GLY A 112 -6.01 17.16 0.24
CA GLY A 112 -4.72 16.56 0.56
C GLY A 112 -4.04 17.30 1.72
N LEU A 113 -3.11 16.62 2.38
CA LEU A 113 -2.49 16.96 3.66
C LEU A 113 -1.67 18.28 3.75
N ASN A 114 -2.13 19.38 3.16
CA ASN A 114 -1.51 20.70 3.25
C ASN A 114 -2.48 21.82 3.70
N ASP A 115 -3.53 21.52 4.47
CA ASP A 115 -4.37 22.58 5.08
C ASP A 115 -3.75 23.19 6.36
N LYS A 116 -2.42 23.25 6.42
CA LYS A 116 -1.67 24.14 7.32
C LYS A 116 -0.57 24.86 6.53
N GLU A 117 -0.88 25.41 5.36
CA GLU A 117 -0.39 26.76 5.12
C GLU A 117 -1.22 27.66 6.02
N VAL A 118 -0.70 27.89 7.24
CA VAL A 118 -1.15 28.98 8.08
C VAL A 118 -0.99 30.24 7.23
N SER A 119 -2.14 30.75 6.83
CA SER A 119 -2.35 32.10 6.37
C SER A 119 -1.80 33.08 7.41
N ASN A 120 -0.52 33.43 7.31
CA ASN A 120 -0.08 34.78 7.64
C ASN A 120 -0.34 35.58 6.35
N GLY A 121 -1.46 36.29 6.19
CA GLY A 121 -2.16 37.04 7.21
C GLY A 121 -1.44 38.36 7.48
N ARG A 122 -1.28 39.18 6.43
CA ARG A 122 -0.72 40.55 6.38
C ARG A 122 0.79 40.69 6.44
#